data_AF-A0A239ET42-F1
#
_entry.id   AF-A0A239ET42-F1
#
_cell.length_a   1.000
_cell.length_b   1.000
_cell.length_c   1.000
_cell.angle_alpha   90.00
_cell.angle_beta   90.00
_cell.angle_gamma   90.00
#
_symmetry.space_group_name_H-M   'P 1'
#
loop_
_entity.id
_entity.type
_entity.pdbx_description
1 polymer ?
#
loop_
_entity_poly.entity_id
_entity_poly.type
_entity_poly.pdbx_seq_one_letter_code
_entity_poly.pdbx_strand_id
1 'polypeptide(L)' 'MTCTDFLSKLTDYFDGRVPADLLVEVEAHICQCKHCEVVLDSTTKTINIYRDHELYDFPPDLRTRLHSSIMERCVPHK' A
#
# COMPACT_ATOMS: atom_id res chain seq x y z
N MET A 1 -4.26 -24.20 -6.50
CA MET A 1 -5.17 -23.04 -6.39
C MET A 1 -5.35 -22.34 -7.72
N THR A 2 -6.45 -21.61 -7.88
CA THR A 2 -6.65 -20.67 -9.00
C THR A 2 -6.11 -19.27 -8.65
N CYS A 3 -5.97 -18.39 -9.66
CA CYS A 3 -5.58 -16.99 -9.41
C CYS A 3 -6.57 -16.27 -8.49
N THR A 4 -7.88 -16.54 -8.65
CA THR A 4 -8.93 -15.96 -7.80
C THR A 4 -8.79 -16.42 -6.35
N ASP A 5 -8.46 -17.70 -6.14
CA ASP A 5 -8.22 -18.23 -4.79
C ASP A 5 -7.00 -17.58 -4.13
N PHE A 6 -5.93 -17.34 -4.90
CA PHE A 6 -4.76 -16.61 -4.41
C PHE A 6 -5.09 -15.17 -4.05
N LEU A 7 -5.76 -14.44 -4.96
CA LEU A 7 -6.18 -13.05 -4.73
C LEU A 7 -7.06 -12.92 -3.47
N SER A 8 -7.93 -13.89 -3.21
CA SER A 8 -8.76 -13.89 -1.99
C SER A 8 -7.96 -14.02 -0.68
N LYS A 9 -6.73 -14.54 -0.76
CA LYS A 9 -5.82 -14.80 0.38
C LYS A 9 -4.65 -13.82 0.43
N LEU A 10 -4.57 -12.88 -0.53
CA LEU A 10 -3.42 -12.01 -0.71
C LEU A 10 -3.14 -11.15 0.53
N THR A 11 -4.20 -10.64 1.18
CA THR A 11 -4.07 -9.88 2.43
C THR A 11 -3.51 -10.74 3.56
N ASP A 12 -4.08 -11.93 3.79
CA ASP A 12 -3.60 -12.84 4.83
C ASP A 12 -2.15 -13.27 4.59
N TYR A 13 -1.75 -13.41 3.32
CA TYR A 13 -0.37 -13.71 2.93
C TYR A 13 0.59 -12.59 3.37
N PHE A 14 0.26 -11.32 3.09
CA PHE A 14 1.06 -10.18 3.54
C PHE A 14 1.07 -9.99 5.05
N ASP A 15 -0.03 -10.35 5.72
CA ASP A 15 -0.16 -10.29 7.18
C ASP A 15 0.51 -11.48 7.91
N GLY A 16 1.04 -12.46 7.17
CA GLY A 16 1.66 -13.66 7.74
C GLY A 16 0.66 -14.60 8.44
N ARG A 17 -0.62 -14.54 8.07
CA ARG A 17 -1.73 -15.30 8.68
C ARG A 17 -2.11 -16.57 7.90
N VAL A 18 -1.37 -16.88 6.85
CA VAL A 18 -1.60 -18.07 6.01
C VAL A 18 -1.07 -19.31 6.73
N PRO A 19 -1.86 -20.39 6.86
CA PRO A 19 -1.41 -21.69 7.36
C PRO A 19 -0.22 -22.25 6.57
N ALA A 20 0.67 -23.00 7.23
CA ALA A 20 1.93 -23.45 6.61
C ALA A 20 1.74 -24.34 5.37
N ASP A 21 0.71 -25.21 5.38
CA ASP A 21 0.30 -26.03 4.25
C ASP A 21 -0.20 -25.19 3.07
N LEU A 22 -0.97 -24.14 3.36
CA LEU A 22 -1.48 -23.21 2.36
C LEU A 22 -0.36 -22.31 1.79
N LEU A 23 0.66 -21.98 2.59
CA LEU A 23 1.81 -21.21 2.15
C LEU A 23 2.57 -21.93 1.02
N VAL A 24 2.80 -23.24 1.18
CA VAL A 24 3.46 -24.07 0.15
C VAL A 24 2.66 -24.06 -1.15
N GLU A 25 1.33 -24.15 -1.06
CA GLU A 25 0.47 -24.09 -2.24
C GLU A 25 0.55 -22.71 -2.92
N VAL A 26 0.60 -21.63 -2.14
CA VAL A 26 0.70 -20.25 -2.63
C VAL A 26 2.03 -20.03 -3.34
N GLU A 27 3.14 -20.47 -2.73
CA GLU A 27 4.47 -20.39 -3.33
C GLU A 27 4.56 -21.16 -4.65
N ALA A 28 4.02 -22.38 -4.68
CA ALA A 28 3.96 -23.18 -5.90
C ALA A 28 3.17 -22.47 -7.02
N HIS A 29 2.06 -21.80 -6.68
CA HIS A 29 1.27 -21.06 -7.66
C HIS A 29 2.02 -19.84 -8.20
N ILE A 30 2.64 -19.03 -7.34
CA ILE A 30 3.40 -17.85 -7.76
C ILE A 30 4.55 -18.25 -8.68
N CYS A 31 5.24 -19.36 -8.41
CA CYS A 31 6.34 -19.85 -9.26
C CYS A 31 5.89 -20.25 -10.68
N GLN A 32 4.62 -20.66 -10.85
CA GLN A 32 4.11 -21.18 -12.12
C GLN A 32 3.17 -20.20 -12.85
N CYS A 33 2.76 -19.10 -12.20
CA CYS A 33 1.77 -18.17 -12.73
C CYS A 33 2.33 -16.74 -12.82
N LYS A 34 2.68 -16.32 -14.05
CA LYS A 34 3.22 -14.97 -14.30
C LYS A 34 2.28 -13.85 -13.85
N HIS A 35 0.97 -14.04 -13.99
CA HIS A 35 -0.01 -13.06 -13.55
C HIS A 35 0.09 -12.80 -12.04
N CYS A 36 0.10 -13.86 -11.23
CA CYS A 36 0.16 -13.74 -9.78
C CYS A 36 1.54 -13.31 -9.26
N GLU A 37 2.62 -13.68 -9.95
CA GLU A 37 3.96 -13.13 -9.70
C GLU A 37 3.97 -11.60 -9.82
N VAL A 38 3.42 -11.06 -10.92
CA VAL A 38 3.36 -9.60 -11.15
C VAL A 38 2.45 -8.91 -10.13
N VAL A 39 1.32 -9.53 -9.78
CA VAL A 39 0.41 -8.99 -8.74
C VAL A 39 1.11 -8.92 -7.38
N LEU A 40 1.82 -9.99 -6.99
CA LEU A 40 2.56 -10.01 -5.73
C LEU A 40 3.66 -8.94 -5.69
N ASP A 41 4.47 -8.84 -6.75
CA ASP A 41 5.55 -7.86 -6.87
C ASP A 41 5.02 -6.42 -6.81
N SER A 42 4.01 -6.09 -7.62
CA SER A 42 3.41 -4.75 -7.65
C SER A 42 2.74 -4.36 -6.33
N THR A 43 2.08 -5.31 -5.66
CA THR A 43 1.47 -5.08 -4.34
C THR A 43 2.54 -4.87 -3.27
N THR A 44 3.62 -5.68 -3.28
CA THR A 44 4.76 -5.52 -2.37
C THR A 44 5.41 -4.15 -2.54
N LYS A 45 5.64 -3.72 -3.79
CA LYS A 45 6.17 -2.38 -4.10
C LYS A 45 5.25 -1.28 -3.59
N THR A 46 3.94 -1.43 -3.78
CA THR A 46 2.95 -0.47 -3.26
C THR A 46 3.04 -0.37 -1.74
N ILE A 47 3.05 -1.50 -1.04
CA ILE A 47 3.20 -1.55 0.42
C ILE A 47 4.50 -0.87 0.85
N ASN A 48 5.62 -1.14 0.18
CA ASN A 48 6.90 -0.52 0.49
C ASN A 48 6.86 1.00 0.26
N ILE A 49 6.28 1.49 -0.83
CA ILE A 49 6.11 2.94 -1.07
C ILE A 49 5.35 3.61 0.08
N TYR A 50 4.29 2.96 0.59
CA TYR A 50 3.54 3.47 1.73
C TYR A 50 4.30 3.35 3.06
N ARG A 51 5.08 2.27 3.24
CA ARG A 51 5.80 1.97 4.48
C ARG A 51 7.10 2.76 4.63
N ASP A 52 7.79 3.02 3.53
CA ASP A 52 9.14 3.61 3.51
C ASP A 52 9.16 5.08 3.91
N HIS A 53 8.01 5.76 4.05
CA HIS A 53 7.85 7.08 4.67
C HIS A 53 9.17 7.89 4.71
N GLU A 54 9.72 8.27 3.55
CA GLU A 54 10.52 9.48 3.55
C GLU A 54 9.54 10.55 4.00
N LEU A 55 9.72 11.03 5.23
CA LEU A 55 9.09 12.24 5.69
C LEU A 55 9.60 13.34 4.77
N TYR A 56 8.87 13.57 3.67
CA TYR A 56 9.15 14.68 2.79
C TYR A 56 8.96 15.94 3.61
N ASP A 57 10.04 16.72 3.72
CA ASP A 57 10.00 18.00 4.39
C ASP A 57 8.90 18.83 3.73
N PHE A 58 7.88 19.17 4.50
CA PHE A 58 6.76 19.94 4.00
C PHE A 58 7.28 21.35 3.65
N PRO A 59 7.29 21.78 2.39
CA PRO A 59 7.96 23.01 2.00
C PRO A 59 7.48 24.19 2.85
N PRO A 60 8.38 24.96 3.50
CA PRO A 60 7.98 26.05 4.40
C PRO A 60 7.08 27.09 3.73
N ASP A 61 7.28 27.32 2.42
CA ASP A 61 6.43 28.19 1.62
C ASP A 61 4.99 27.65 1.50
N LEU A 62 4.85 26.36 1.21
CA LEU A 62 3.54 25.71 1.12
C LEU A 62 2.82 25.75 2.48
N ARG A 63 3.56 25.57 3.59
CA ARG A 63 3.02 25.65 4.96
C ARG A 63 2.45 27.03 5.23
N THR A 64 3.22 28.06 4.89
CA THR A 64 2.86 29.44 5.11
C THR A 64 1.63 29.81 4.30
N ARG A 65 1.62 29.48 2.99
CA ARG A 65 0.48 29.76 2.10
C ARG A 65 -0.79 29.05 2.55
N LEU A 66 -0.68 27.76 2.88
CA LEU A 66 -1.82 26.98 3.36
C LEU A 66 -2.38 27.55 4.66
N HIS A 67 -1.51 27.85 5.63
CA HIS A 67 -1.91 28.45 6.90
C HIS A 67 -2.60 29.81 6.68
N SER A 68 -2.02 30.68 5.85
CA SER A 68 -2.64 31.97 5.52
C SER A 68 -4.02 31.80 4.87
N SER A 69 -4.16 30.92 3.88
CA SER A 69 -5.45 30.67 3.22
C SER A 69 -6.50 30.07 4.16
N ILE A 70 -6.09 29.22 5.12
CA ILE A 70 -7.00 28.70 6.14
C ILE A 70 -7.43 29.83 7.06
N MET A 71 -6.50 30.65 7.55
CA MET A 71 -6.81 31.75 8.45
C MET A 71 -7.71 32.80 7.77
N GLU A 72 -7.46 33.16 6.51
CA GLU A 72 -8.33 34.06 5.74
C GLU A 72 -9.78 33.58 5.67
N ARG A 73 -9.99 32.26 5.55
CA ARG A 73 -11.33 31.66 5.45
C ARG A 73 -11.99 31.41 6.80
N CYS A 74 -11.20 31.22 7.85
CA CYS A 74 -11.68 30.98 9.21
C CYS A 74 -11.86 32.25 10.03
N VAL A 75 -11.28 33.39 9.61
CA VAL A 75 -11.59 34.68 10.21
C VAL A 75 -13.02 35.08 9.79
N PRO A 76 -13.93 35.35 10.74
CA PRO A 76 -15.29 35.75 10.41
C PRO A 76 -15.25 37.06 9.63
N HIS A 77 -15.76 37.05 8.39
CA HIS A 77 -16.02 38.27 7.64
C HIS A 77 -17.00 39.14 8.44
N LYS A 78 -16.50 40.29 8.88
CA LYS A 78 -17.28 41.33 9.57
C LYS A 78 -18.12 42.12 8.57
#